data_AF-A0A956A8N8-F1
#
_entry.id   AF-A0A956A8N8-F1
#
_cell.length_a   1.000
_cell.length_b   1.000
_cell.length_c   1.000
_cell.angle_alpha   90.00
_cell.angle_beta   90.00
_cell.angle_gamma   90.00
#
_symmetry.space_group_name_H-M   'P 1'
#
loop_
_entity.id
_entity.type
_entity.pdbx_description
1 polymer ?
#
loop_
_entity_poly.entity_id
_entity_poly.type
_entity_poly.pdbx_seq_one_letter_code
_entity_poly.pdbx_strand_id
1 'polypeptide(L)'
;VGGLAWATLWFTDLVPEVEPTMLGIAAVTLGLGATMTSVESIRAGITAAAADGPLSRLLPTAAQWMAVLAVLAFGIALALQRSHATRLTAVGPIVWVGIAALSGVGLGLIFHAFVGDERDEKKLFVATIGVVALASGLAHALSFSPLFVNMVCGATIATTSRVAPALIATDVRLRRPVFALLLLLAGASWQPIPVGLWVIPVGFIAARVIALRISARLAVMVAATDIDTSLPRVGNGLLAQGPLVAAVAVDYWAVADAPDLGGLVLTTLLLSAVVNEMWAAATLGRVIRNAGEGGRVPAPAPSPAAPAAAGDDAAPSPPGQTPEVAA
;
A
#
# COMPACT_ATOMS: atom_id res chain seq x y z
N VAL A 1 -4.61 -18.24 3.44
CA VAL A 1 -4.94 -17.67 4.78
C VAL A 1 -6.44 -17.55 4.97
N GLY A 2 -7.18 -16.85 4.10
CA GLY A 2 -8.65 -16.76 4.20
C GLY A 2 -9.36 -18.12 4.25
N GLY A 3 -9.01 -19.06 3.35
CA GLY A 3 -9.57 -20.42 3.41
C GLY A 3 -9.22 -21.22 4.68
N LEU A 4 -8.05 -20.98 5.28
CA LEU A 4 -7.69 -21.58 6.57
C LEU A 4 -8.48 -20.95 7.72
N ALA A 5 -8.71 -19.63 7.67
CA ALA A 5 -9.58 -18.93 8.61
C ALA A 5 -11.04 -19.41 8.48
N TRP A 6 -11.54 -19.58 7.26
CA TRP A 6 -12.87 -20.16 7.01
C TRP A 6 -12.98 -21.58 7.57
N ALA A 7 -12.02 -22.46 7.26
CA ALA A 7 -12.04 -23.84 7.73
C ALA A 7 -11.94 -23.93 9.26
N THR A 8 -11.05 -23.14 9.88
CA THR A 8 -10.96 -23.10 11.34
C THR A 8 -12.26 -22.61 11.97
N LEU A 9 -12.85 -21.53 11.47
CA LEU A 9 -14.13 -21.03 11.96
C LEU A 9 -15.29 -22.01 11.75
N TRP A 10 -15.35 -22.68 10.59
CA TRP A 10 -16.41 -23.62 10.24
C TRP A 10 -16.36 -24.92 11.06
N PHE A 11 -15.17 -25.50 11.25
CA PHE A 11 -15.05 -26.81 11.89
C PHE A 11 -14.98 -26.78 13.42
N THR A 12 -14.68 -25.63 14.00
CA THR A 12 -14.47 -25.54 15.45
C THR A 12 -15.71 -25.11 16.23
N ASP A 13 -16.80 -24.75 15.54
CA ASP A 13 -18.07 -24.25 16.11
C ASP A 13 -17.85 -23.16 17.17
N LEU A 14 -16.72 -22.44 17.05
CA LEU A 14 -16.20 -21.50 18.04
C LEU A 14 -17.04 -20.22 18.11
N VAL A 15 -17.87 -19.96 17.10
CA VAL A 15 -18.84 -18.87 17.04
C VAL A 15 -20.18 -19.49 16.66
N PRO A 16 -21.00 -19.92 17.64
CA PRO A 16 -22.26 -20.58 17.36
C PRO A 16 -23.24 -19.64 16.64
N GLU A 17 -24.08 -20.20 15.77
CA GLU A 17 -25.23 -19.52 15.13
C GLU A 17 -24.91 -18.40 14.11
N VAL A 18 -23.75 -18.43 13.46
CA VAL A 18 -23.44 -17.47 12.36
C VAL A 18 -23.90 -18.00 10.99
N GLU A 19 -24.57 -17.14 10.24
CA GLU A 19 -24.87 -17.39 8.83
C GLU A 19 -23.59 -17.65 7.97
N PRO A 20 -23.57 -18.69 7.10
CA PRO A 20 -22.39 -19.05 6.30
C PRO A 20 -21.83 -17.92 5.43
N THR A 21 -22.71 -17.01 4.98
CA THR A 21 -22.37 -15.83 4.19
C THR A 21 -21.49 -14.86 4.97
N MET A 22 -21.84 -14.56 6.23
CA MET A 22 -21.06 -13.70 7.12
C MET A 22 -19.69 -14.30 7.43
N LEU A 23 -19.64 -15.62 7.64
CA LEU A 23 -18.39 -16.36 7.84
C LEU A 23 -17.47 -16.27 6.61
N GLY A 24 -18.06 -16.40 5.42
CA GLY A 24 -17.35 -16.25 4.15
C GLY A 24 -16.70 -14.89 4.00
N ILE A 25 -17.40 -13.82 4.35
CA ILE A 25 -16.90 -12.45 4.24
C ILE A 25 -15.84 -12.17 5.31
N ALA A 26 -16.00 -12.66 6.53
CA ALA A 26 -14.97 -12.60 7.56
C ALA A 26 -13.66 -13.27 7.08
N ALA A 27 -13.79 -14.47 6.51
CA ALA A 27 -12.65 -15.21 5.97
C ALA A 27 -11.99 -14.54 4.76
N VAL A 28 -12.77 -13.95 3.85
CA VAL A 28 -12.25 -13.14 2.75
C VAL A 28 -11.50 -11.93 3.30
N THR A 29 -12.08 -11.20 4.26
CA THR A 29 -11.46 -10.03 4.90
C THR A 29 -10.14 -10.38 5.56
N LEU A 30 -10.08 -11.48 6.31
CA LEU A 30 -8.83 -12.00 6.87
C LEU A 30 -7.84 -12.36 5.76
N GLY A 31 -8.31 -13.06 4.72
CA GLY A 31 -7.49 -13.39 3.55
C GLY A 31 -6.84 -12.17 2.90
N LEU A 32 -7.61 -11.09 2.71
CA LEU A 32 -7.14 -9.83 2.14
C LEU A 32 -6.24 -9.07 3.11
N GLY A 33 -6.55 -9.03 4.40
CA GLY A 33 -5.65 -8.46 5.41
C GLY A 33 -4.30 -9.18 5.45
N ALA A 34 -4.26 -10.48 5.13
CA ALA A 34 -3.03 -11.25 5.05
C ALA A 34 -2.16 -10.90 3.83
N THR A 35 -2.78 -10.51 2.70
CA THR A 35 -2.04 -10.12 1.48
C THR A 35 -1.45 -8.72 1.58
N MET A 36 -1.94 -7.87 2.48
CA MET A 36 -1.50 -6.49 2.57
C MET A 36 -0.11 -6.38 3.19
N THR A 37 0.67 -5.44 2.63
CA THR A 37 2.00 -5.09 3.10
C THR A 37 2.19 -3.56 3.13
N SER A 38 2.89 -3.05 4.14
CA SER A 38 3.13 -1.62 4.35
C SER A 38 4.22 -1.09 3.42
N VAL A 39 3.83 -0.25 2.47
CA VAL A 39 4.78 0.50 1.62
C VAL A 39 5.63 1.46 2.47
N GLU A 40 5.03 2.10 3.48
CA GLU A 40 5.72 3.09 4.32
C GLU A 40 6.82 2.45 5.16
N SER A 41 6.52 1.34 5.84
CA SER A 41 7.51 0.63 6.67
C SER A 41 8.68 0.10 5.82
N ILE A 42 8.37 -0.38 4.61
CA ILE A 42 9.40 -0.83 3.66
C ILE A 42 10.27 0.35 3.22
N ARG A 43 9.66 1.48 2.80
CA ARG A 43 10.41 2.67 2.37
C ARG A 43 11.26 3.23 3.51
N ALA A 44 10.71 3.33 4.72
CA ALA A 44 11.45 3.77 5.90
C ALA A 44 12.66 2.87 6.19
N GLY A 45 12.50 1.55 6.09
CA GLY A 45 13.60 0.61 6.26
C GLY A 45 14.66 0.67 5.15
N ILE A 46 14.26 0.90 3.90
CA ILE A 46 15.16 1.12 2.76
C ILE A 46 15.98 2.40 2.96
N THR A 47 15.33 3.50 3.35
CA THR A 47 16.00 4.77 3.63
C THR A 47 16.94 4.65 4.81
N ALA A 48 16.52 4.00 5.91
CA ALA A 48 17.36 3.77 7.07
C ALA A 48 18.60 2.90 6.76
N ALA A 49 18.48 1.99 5.79
CA ALA A 49 19.59 1.14 5.33
C ALA A 49 20.44 1.79 4.21
N ALA A 50 20.10 3.00 3.77
CA ALA A 50 20.69 3.65 2.59
C ALA A 50 20.78 2.69 1.39
N ALA A 51 19.69 1.94 1.16
CA ALA A 51 19.72 0.80 0.27
C ALA A 51 19.39 1.18 -1.18
N ASP A 52 20.25 0.78 -2.10
CA ASP A 52 20.02 0.97 -3.53
C ASP A 52 20.31 -0.31 -4.33
N GLY A 53 19.27 -0.83 -4.97
CA GLY A 53 19.34 -1.98 -5.86
C GLY A 53 17.97 -2.43 -6.37
N PRO A 54 17.92 -3.56 -7.11
CA PRO A 54 16.67 -4.12 -7.63
C PRO A 54 15.66 -4.45 -6.54
N LEU A 55 16.08 -5.04 -5.42
CA LEU A 55 15.18 -5.48 -4.35
C LEU A 55 14.56 -4.28 -3.63
N SER A 56 15.34 -3.24 -3.32
CA SER A 56 14.83 -2.01 -2.71
C SER A 56 13.81 -1.26 -3.60
N ARG A 57 13.87 -1.42 -4.94
CA ARG A 57 12.87 -0.87 -5.87
C ARG A 57 11.64 -1.76 -6.03
N LEU A 58 11.83 -3.07 -5.99
CA LEU A 58 10.75 -4.05 -6.19
C LEU A 58 9.85 -4.19 -4.96
N LEU A 59 10.39 -4.19 -3.74
CA LEU A 59 9.60 -4.37 -2.51
C LEU A 59 8.48 -3.32 -2.33
N PRO A 60 8.73 -2.00 -2.44
CA PRO A 60 7.66 -1.00 -2.33
C PRO A 60 6.61 -1.14 -3.43
N THR A 61 7.05 -1.47 -4.66
CA THR A 61 6.18 -1.62 -5.83
C THR A 61 5.25 -2.83 -5.66
N ALA A 62 5.79 -3.97 -5.23
CA ALA A 62 5.00 -5.16 -4.92
C ALA A 62 4.00 -4.88 -3.79
N ALA A 63 4.44 -4.27 -2.70
CA ALA A 63 3.57 -3.91 -1.57
C ALA A 63 2.43 -2.96 -2.00
N GLN A 64 2.71 -2.00 -2.90
CA GLN A 64 1.70 -1.09 -3.43
C GLN A 64 0.63 -1.82 -4.23
N TRP A 65 1.02 -2.72 -5.14
CA TRP A 65 0.06 -3.55 -5.89
C TRP A 65 -0.74 -4.48 -4.98
N MET A 66 -0.10 -5.09 -3.99
CA MET A 66 -0.77 -5.94 -3.00
C MET A 66 -1.83 -5.17 -2.23
N ALA A 67 -1.54 -3.94 -1.80
CA ALA A 67 -2.50 -3.07 -1.12
C ALA A 67 -3.67 -2.67 -2.02
N VAL A 68 -3.41 -2.26 -3.27
CA VAL A 68 -4.45 -1.88 -4.24
C VAL A 68 -5.37 -3.07 -4.53
N LEU A 69 -4.80 -4.24 -4.84
CA LEU A 69 -5.59 -5.45 -5.12
C LEU A 69 -6.40 -5.90 -3.89
N ALA A 70 -5.84 -5.78 -2.68
CA ALA A 70 -6.55 -6.12 -1.47
C ALA A 70 -7.75 -5.20 -1.22
N VAL A 71 -7.58 -3.88 -1.33
CA VAL A 71 -8.66 -2.90 -1.16
C VAL A 71 -9.72 -3.06 -2.26
N LEU A 72 -9.31 -3.33 -3.50
CA LEU A 72 -10.22 -3.61 -4.61
C LEU A 72 -11.09 -4.84 -4.31
N ALA A 73 -10.47 -5.96 -3.96
CA ALA A 73 -11.18 -7.19 -3.65
C ALA A 73 -12.07 -7.05 -2.41
N PHE A 74 -11.63 -6.27 -1.41
CA PHE A 74 -12.39 -6.01 -0.19
C PHE A 74 -13.65 -5.20 -0.48
N GLY A 75 -13.54 -4.14 -1.27
CA GLY A 75 -14.69 -3.36 -1.72
C GLY A 75 -15.70 -4.17 -2.53
N ILE A 76 -15.21 -5.04 -3.43
CA ILE A 76 -16.07 -5.96 -4.18
C ILE A 76 -16.78 -6.92 -3.22
N ALA A 77 -16.06 -7.51 -2.25
CA ALA A 77 -16.65 -8.43 -1.29
C ALA A 77 -17.79 -7.78 -0.47
N LEU A 78 -17.60 -6.55 0.01
CA LEU A 78 -18.63 -5.82 0.74
C LEU A 78 -19.80 -5.36 -0.15
N ALA A 79 -19.53 -4.97 -1.41
CA ALA A 79 -20.58 -4.64 -2.36
C ALA A 79 -21.45 -5.87 -2.69
N LEU A 80 -20.84 -7.06 -2.80
CA LEU A 80 -21.57 -8.31 -2.96
C LEU A 80 -22.39 -8.66 -1.71
N GLN A 81 -21.84 -8.47 -0.50
CA GLN A 81 -22.61 -8.62 0.74
C GLN A 81 -23.84 -7.72 0.75
N ARG A 82 -23.68 -6.45 0.36
CA ARG A 82 -24.78 -5.49 0.30
C ARG A 82 -25.91 -5.95 -0.64
N SER A 83 -25.56 -6.63 -1.73
CA SER A 83 -26.55 -7.19 -2.66
C SER A 83 -27.42 -8.28 -2.03
N HIS A 84 -26.89 -9.03 -1.06
CA HIS A 84 -27.65 -10.03 -0.32
C HIS A 84 -28.51 -9.42 0.80
N ALA A 85 -28.05 -8.33 1.41
CA ALA A 85 -28.75 -7.66 2.50
C ALA A 85 -29.96 -6.82 2.04
N THR A 86 -30.00 -6.40 0.77
CA THR A 86 -31.11 -5.58 0.26
C THR A 86 -32.33 -6.42 -0.13
N ARG A 87 -33.54 -5.90 0.14
CA ARG A 87 -34.82 -6.51 -0.32
C ARG A 87 -35.06 -6.28 -1.82
N LEU A 88 -34.24 -5.47 -2.47
CA LEU A 88 -34.30 -5.19 -3.90
C LEU A 88 -33.66 -6.33 -4.69
N THR A 89 -34.29 -7.50 -4.70
CA THR A 89 -33.82 -8.71 -5.42
C THR A 89 -33.71 -8.52 -6.94
N ALA A 90 -34.31 -7.45 -7.49
CA ALA A 90 -34.22 -7.09 -8.90
C ALA A 90 -32.83 -6.52 -9.31
N VAL A 91 -32.00 -6.11 -8.35
CA VAL A 91 -30.68 -5.53 -8.62
C VAL A 91 -29.60 -6.59 -8.42
N GLY A 92 -29.00 -7.05 -9.52
CA GLY A 92 -27.98 -8.10 -9.49
C GLY A 92 -26.69 -7.70 -8.74
N PRO A 93 -25.90 -8.66 -8.22
CA PRO A 93 -24.70 -8.38 -7.42
C PRO A 93 -23.65 -7.53 -8.14
N ILE A 94 -23.48 -7.74 -9.45
CA ILE A 94 -22.56 -6.96 -10.28
C ILE A 94 -22.95 -5.48 -10.38
N VAL A 95 -24.25 -5.18 -10.30
CA VAL A 95 -24.74 -3.79 -10.35
C VAL A 95 -24.36 -3.07 -9.07
N TRP A 96 -24.38 -3.73 -7.91
CA TRP A 96 -23.93 -3.14 -6.64
C TRP A 96 -22.44 -2.80 -6.66
N VAL A 97 -21.60 -3.67 -7.22
CA VAL A 97 -20.18 -3.37 -7.46
C VAL A 97 -20.04 -2.18 -8.41
N GLY A 98 -20.84 -2.14 -9.48
CA GLY A 98 -20.89 -1.03 -10.42
C GLY A 98 -21.29 0.30 -9.77
N ILE A 99 -22.30 0.30 -8.90
CA ILE A 99 -22.74 1.51 -8.17
C ILE A 99 -21.64 1.98 -7.22
N ALA A 100 -21.01 1.07 -6.48
CA ALA A 100 -19.90 1.41 -5.59
C ALA A 100 -18.74 2.05 -6.38
N ALA A 101 -18.34 1.44 -7.50
CA ALA A 101 -17.28 1.98 -8.36
C ALA A 101 -17.69 3.34 -8.97
N LEU A 102 -18.92 3.44 -9.49
CA LEU A 102 -19.43 4.66 -10.10
C LEU A 102 -19.52 5.81 -9.10
N SER A 103 -19.81 5.53 -7.83
CA SER A 103 -19.80 6.55 -6.78
C SER A 103 -18.40 7.17 -6.60
N GLY A 104 -17.36 6.34 -6.62
CA GLY A 104 -15.96 6.80 -6.57
C GLY A 104 -15.56 7.57 -7.82
N VAL A 105 -15.90 7.04 -9.02
CA VAL A 105 -15.63 7.71 -10.29
C VAL A 105 -16.34 9.06 -10.37
N GLY A 106 -17.62 9.11 -10.03
CA GLY A 106 -18.42 10.32 -10.04
C GLY A 106 -17.83 11.40 -9.14
N LEU A 107 -17.43 11.04 -7.92
CA LEU A 107 -16.75 11.95 -7.00
C LEU A 107 -15.41 12.44 -7.54
N GLY A 108 -14.60 11.56 -8.15
CA GLY A 108 -13.34 11.94 -8.76
C GLY A 108 -13.51 12.89 -9.95
N LEU A 109 -14.55 12.70 -10.76
CA LEU A 109 -14.90 13.60 -11.87
C LEU A 109 -15.42 14.95 -11.38
N ILE A 110 -16.27 14.96 -10.34
CA ILE A 110 -16.71 16.19 -9.68
C ILE A 110 -15.48 16.96 -9.16
N PHE A 111 -14.58 16.27 -8.46
CA PHE A 111 -13.34 16.88 -7.96
C PHE A 111 -12.51 17.47 -9.12
N HIS A 112 -12.32 16.71 -10.20
CA HIS A 112 -11.63 17.20 -11.38
C HIS A 112 -12.29 18.45 -11.97
N ALA A 113 -13.62 18.50 -12.06
CA ALA A 113 -14.33 19.67 -12.59
C ALA A 113 -14.14 20.94 -11.75
N PHE A 114 -14.05 20.81 -10.42
CA PHE A 114 -13.90 21.97 -9.52
C PHE A 114 -12.44 22.36 -9.23
N VAL A 115 -11.52 21.40 -9.22
CA VAL A 115 -10.16 21.57 -8.66
C VAL A 115 -9.08 21.12 -9.63
N GLY A 116 -9.46 20.58 -10.79
CA GLY A 116 -8.55 19.92 -11.73
C GLY A 116 -7.43 20.78 -12.32
N ASP A 117 -7.54 22.11 -12.22
CA ASP A 117 -6.56 23.10 -12.70
C ASP A 117 -6.02 24.02 -11.59
N GLU A 118 -6.42 23.82 -10.33
CA GLU A 118 -5.95 24.64 -9.21
C GLU A 118 -4.47 24.32 -8.89
N ARG A 119 -3.69 25.36 -8.60
CA ARG A 119 -2.24 25.25 -8.36
C ARG A 119 -1.84 25.65 -6.95
N ASP A 120 -2.73 26.27 -6.19
CA ASP A 120 -2.48 26.64 -4.80
C ASP A 120 -2.48 25.40 -3.88
N GLU A 121 -1.31 25.06 -3.33
CA GLU A 121 -1.10 23.92 -2.43
C GLU A 121 -2.08 23.91 -1.25
N LYS A 122 -2.43 25.09 -0.68
CA LYS A 122 -3.36 25.17 0.45
C LYS A 122 -4.78 24.83 0.03
N LYS A 123 -5.21 25.30 -1.13
CA LYS A 123 -6.54 24.98 -1.66
C LYS A 123 -6.63 23.52 -2.06
N LEU A 124 -5.58 22.98 -2.67
CA LEU A 124 -5.48 21.55 -3.00
C LEU A 124 -5.54 20.67 -1.75
N PHE A 125 -4.86 21.07 -0.68
CA PHE A 125 -4.92 20.38 0.60
C PHE A 125 -6.35 20.32 1.16
N VAL A 126 -7.01 21.48 1.26
CA VAL A 126 -8.38 21.57 1.76
C VAL A 126 -9.35 20.80 0.87
N ALA A 127 -9.19 20.89 -0.45
CA ALA A 127 -10.00 20.15 -1.41
C ALA A 127 -9.80 18.63 -1.26
N THR A 128 -8.57 18.17 -1.03
CA THR A 128 -8.27 16.74 -0.81
C THR A 128 -8.99 16.21 0.42
N ILE A 129 -8.93 16.94 1.54
CA ILE A 129 -9.64 16.57 2.76
C ILE A 129 -11.15 16.55 2.49
N GLY A 130 -11.67 17.56 1.79
CA GLY A 130 -13.07 17.65 1.44
C GLY A 130 -13.55 16.47 0.60
N VAL A 131 -12.82 16.09 -0.45
CA VAL A 131 -13.21 14.96 -1.30
C VAL A 131 -13.08 13.63 -0.58
N VAL A 132 -12.06 13.44 0.27
CA VAL A 132 -11.91 12.22 1.07
C VAL A 132 -13.04 12.09 2.09
N ALA A 133 -13.38 13.19 2.78
CA ALA A 133 -14.50 13.22 3.73
C ALA A 133 -15.85 12.98 3.03
N LEU A 134 -16.07 13.64 1.89
CA LEU A 134 -17.28 13.48 1.08
C LEU A 134 -17.41 12.05 0.53
N ALA A 135 -16.33 11.47 0.01
CA ALA A 135 -16.29 10.10 -0.48
C ALA A 135 -16.55 9.08 0.62
N SER A 136 -15.96 9.30 1.80
CA SER A 136 -16.18 8.44 2.96
C SER A 136 -17.62 8.54 3.47
N GLY A 137 -18.19 9.76 3.52
CA GLY A 137 -19.58 9.98 3.89
C GLY A 137 -20.58 9.37 2.90
N LEU A 138 -20.32 9.50 1.59
CA LEU A 138 -21.14 8.87 0.55
C LEU A 138 -21.05 7.35 0.62
N ALA A 139 -19.85 6.79 0.78
CA ALA A 139 -19.65 5.36 0.95
C ALA A 139 -20.43 4.83 2.16
N HIS A 140 -20.34 5.51 3.31
CA HIS A 140 -21.06 5.15 4.51
C HIS A 140 -22.59 5.24 4.31
N ALA A 141 -23.09 6.30 3.70
CA ALA A 141 -24.52 6.47 3.40
C ALA A 141 -25.07 5.37 2.47
N LEU A 142 -24.24 4.83 1.58
CA LEU A 142 -24.58 3.73 0.67
C LEU A 142 -24.25 2.34 1.24
N SER A 143 -23.68 2.27 2.44
CA SER A 143 -23.18 1.03 3.07
C SER A 143 -22.10 0.32 2.23
N PHE A 144 -21.22 1.08 1.59
CA PHE A 144 -20.02 0.58 0.92
C PHE A 144 -18.76 0.89 1.74
N SER A 145 -17.68 0.16 1.44
CA SER A 145 -16.36 0.43 2.01
C SER A 145 -15.88 1.84 1.64
N PRO A 146 -15.64 2.73 2.63
CA PRO A 146 -15.00 4.02 2.39
C PRO A 146 -13.64 3.87 1.73
N LEU A 147 -12.87 2.82 2.06
CA LEU A 147 -11.56 2.56 1.45
C LEU A 147 -11.66 2.33 -0.05
N PHE A 148 -12.63 1.53 -0.48
CA PHE A 148 -12.85 1.24 -1.89
C PHE A 148 -13.29 2.48 -2.68
N VAL A 149 -14.29 3.20 -2.19
CA VAL A 149 -14.81 4.40 -2.87
C VAL A 149 -13.73 5.47 -2.98
N ASN A 150 -12.95 5.71 -1.91
CA ASN A 150 -11.83 6.65 -1.94
C ASN A 150 -10.70 6.19 -2.87
N MET A 151 -10.39 4.90 -2.92
CA MET A 151 -9.38 4.37 -3.85
C MET A 151 -9.80 4.59 -5.31
N VAL A 152 -11.06 4.31 -5.67
CA VAL A 152 -11.56 4.54 -7.02
C VAL A 152 -11.58 6.04 -7.35
N CYS A 153 -12.03 6.89 -6.41
CA CYS A 153 -11.97 8.34 -6.56
C CYS A 153 -10.54 8.84 -6.81
N GLY A 154 -9.57 8.40 -6.00
CA GLY A 154 -8.16 8.73 -6.17
C GLY A 154 -7.59 8.25 -7.50
N ALA A 155 -7.96 7.05 -7.95
CA ALA A 155 -7.57 6.52 -9.26
C ALA A 155 -8.13 7.38 -10.40
N THR A 156 -9.41 7.79 -10.32
CA THR A 156 -10.02 8.69 -11.30
C THR A 156 -9.30 10.03 -11.35
N ILE A 157 -8.99 10.63 -10.20
CA ILE A 157 -8.24 11.89 -10.14
C ILE A 157 -6.85 11.73 -10.75
N ALA A 158 -6.16 10.63 -10.45
CA ALA A 158 -4.84 10.33 -11.00
C ALA A 158 -4.84 10.18 -12.53
N THR A 159 -5.95 9.71 -13.12
CA THR A 159 -6.08 9.57 -14.58
C THR A 159 -6.54 10.83 -15.29
N THR A 160 -7.34 11.67 -14.63
CA THR A 160 -8.06 12.77 -15.30
C THR A 160 -7.44 14.14 -15.01
N SER A 161 -6.81 14.34 -13.84
CA SER A 161 -6.28 15.65 -13.43
C SER A 161 -4.76 15.77 -13.55
N ARG A 162 -4.31 16.92 -14.06
CA ARG A 162 -2.88 17.31 -14.08
C ARG A 162 -2.32 17.62 -12.71
N VAL A 163 -3.18 17.77 -11.70
CA VAL A 163 -2.83 18.16 -10.32
C VAL A 163 -2.47 16.95 -9.45
N ALA A 164 -2.68 15.72 -9.95
CA ALA A 164 -2.35 14.49 -9.22
C ALA A 164 -0.94 14.46 -8.58
N PRO A 165 0.15 14.92 -9.24
CA PRO A 165 1.47 14.95 -8.61
C PRO A 165 1.54 15.88 -7.39
N ALA A 166 0.89 17.05 -7.46
CA ALA A 166 0.85 18.00 -6.34
C ALA A 166 0.02 17.47 -5.16
N LEU A 167 -1.07 16.75 -5.44
CA LEU A 167 -1.89 16.08 -4.43
C LEU A 167 -1.09 15.01 -3.67
N ILE A 168 -0.34 14.18 -4.40
CA ILE A 168 0.51 13.13 -3.81
C ILE A 168 1.58 13.74 -2.88
N ALA A 169 2.18 14.88 -3.27
CA ALA A 169 3.18 15.56 -2.46
C ALA A 169 2.59 16.14 -1.15
N THR A 170 1.34 16.61 -1.22
CA THR A 170 0.65 17.21 -0.07
C THR A 170 0.14 16.16 0.92
N ASP A 171 -0.26 14.98 0.43
CA ASP A 171 -0.77 13.85 1.22
C ASP A 171 0.20 13.36 2.31
N VAL A 172 1.52 13.43 2.06
CA VAL A 172 2.56 12.99 3.00
C VAL A 172 2.42 13.65 4.38
N ARG A 173 1.92 14.90 4.43
CA ARG A 173 1.78 15.66 5.69
C ARG A 173 0.60 15.21 6.54
N LEU A 174 -0.51 14.79 5.93
CA LEU A 174 -1.73 14.38 6.64
C LEU A 174 -1.71 12.90 7.02
N ARG A 175 -1.02 12.08 6.23
CA ARG A 175 -0.99 10.64 6.39
C ARG A 175 -0.57 10.18 7.80
N ARG A 176 0.51 10.77 8.33
CA ARG A 176 1.05 10.41 9.66
C ARG A 176 0.06 10.65 10.80
N PRO A 177 -0.49 11.86 11.00
CA PRO A 177 -1.44 12.10 12.08
C PRO A 177 -2.74 11.29 11.90
N VAL A 178 -3.23 11.11 10.66
CA VAL A 178 -4.45 10.31 10.41
C VAL A 178 -4.23 8.84 10.74
N PHE A 179 -3.08 8.26 10.38
CA PHE A 179 -2.76 6.87 10.75
C PHE A 179 -2.57 6.70 12.25
N ALA A 180 -1.97 7.67 12.93
CA ALA A 180 -1.86 7.64 14.38
C ALA A 180 -3.25 7.67 15.03
N LEU A 181 -4.14 8.55 14.56
CA LEU A 181 -5.52 8.65 15.06
C LEU A 181 -6.31 7.36 14.77
N LEU A 182 -6.19 6.80 13.57
CA LEU A 182 -6.81 5.53 13.21
C LEU A 182 -6.38 4.41 14.15
N LEU A 183 -5.08 4.26 14.39
CA LEU A 183 -4.56 3.21 15.27
C LEU A 183 -4.97 3.42 16.73
N LEU A 184 -4.99 4.68 17.18
CA LEU A 184 -5.47 5.04 18.51
C LEU A 184 -6.95 4.67 18.68
N LEU A 185 -7.80 5.04 17.73
CA LEU A 185 -9.23 4.71 17.75
C LEU A 185 -9.48 3.22 17.60
N ALA A 186 -8.75 2.53 16.71
CA ALA A 186 -8.86 1.09 16.54
C ALA A 186 -8.47 0.34 17.82
N GLY A 187 -7.41 0.80 18.51
CA GLY A 187 -7.01 0.26 19.81
C GLY A 187 -7.98 0.60 20.94
N ALA A 188 -8.59 1.79 20.91
CA ALA A 188 -9.60 2.18 21.89
C ALA A 188 -10.92 1.40 21.74
N SER A 189 -11.28 1.07 20.50
CA SER A 189 -12.46 0.23 20.18
C SER A 189 -12.19 -1.26 20.37
N TRP A 190 -10.94 -1.66 20.62
CA TRP A 190 -10.59 -3.07 20.76
C TRP A 190 -11.14 -3.66 22.07
N GLN A 191 -11.82 -4.79 21.95
CA GLN A 191 -12.31 -5.58 23.08
C GLN A 191 -11.64 -6.96 23.06
N PRO A 192 -11.23 -7.50 24.22
CA PRO A 192 -10.62 -8.82 24.29
C PRO A 192 -11.57 -9.92 23.81
N ILE A 193 -11.07 -10.83 22.98
CA ILE A 193 -11.80 -12.03 22.56
C ILE A 193 -11.68 -13.15 23.61
N PRO A 194 -12.67 -14.05 23.70
CA PRO A 194 -12.59 -15.25 24.54
C PRO A 194 -11.28 -16.03 24.33
N VAL A 195 -10.74 -16.60 25.40
CA VAL A 195 -9.43 -17.29 25.41
C VAL A 195 -9.32 -18.37 24.31
N GLY A 196 -10.41 -19.12 24.06
CA GLY A 196 -10.45 -20.15 23.03
C GLY A 196 -10.28 -19.63 21.59
N LEU A 197 -10.61 -18.36 21.33
CA LEU A 197 -10.52 -17.77 19.99
C LEU A 197 -9.10 -17.29 19.63
N TRP A 198 -8.17 -17.23 20.59
CA TRP A 198 -6.79 -16.78 20.34
C TRP A 198 -6.01 -17.68 19.38
N VAL A 199 -6.47 -18.92 19.16
CA VAL A 199 -5.93 -19.81 18.13
C VAL A 199 -6.04 -19.19 16.73
N ILE A 200 -7.05 -18.34 16.48
CA ILE A 200 -7.29 -17.73 15.17
C ILE A 200 -6.25 -16.64 14.87
N PRO A 201 -6.05 -15.60 15.72
CA PRO A 201 -4.96 -14.63 15.51
C PRO A 201 -3.57 -15.28 15.41
N VAL A 202 -3.27 -16.25 16.27
CA VAL A 202 -1.97 -16.92 16.27
C VAL A 202 -1.77 -17.74 14.99
N GLY A 203 -2.77 -18.55 14.62
CA GLY A 203 -2.77 -19.33 13.39
C GLY A 203 -2.72 -18.44 12.14
N PHE A 204 -3.40 -17.30 12.16
CA PHE A 204 -3.38 -16.30 11.10
C PHE A 204 -1.97 -15.75 10.87
N ILE A 205 -1.28 -15.31 11.93
CA ILE A 205 0.08 -14.76 11.84
C ILE A 205 1.04 -15.82 11.28
N ALA A 206 0.98 -17.05 11.81
CA ALA A 206 1.81 -18.15 11.34
C ALA A 206 1.55 -18.49 9.86
N ALA A 207 0.28 -18.65 9.49
CA ALA A 207 -0.13 -18.94 8.13
C ALA A 207 0.27 -17.82 7.15
N ARG A 208 0.16 -16.55 7.57
CA ARG A 208 0.59 -15.39 6.77
C ARG A 208 2.08 -15.42 6.49
N VAL A 209 2.90 -15.64 7.52
CA VAL A 209 4.37 -15.68 7.38
C VAL A 209 4.80 -16.80 6.43
N ILE A 210 4.20 -17.99 6.56
CA ILE A 210 4.45 -19.12 5.67
C ILE A 210 4.02 -18.78 4.24
N ALA A 211 2.80 -18.26 4.07
CA ALA A 211 2.25 -17.90 2.77
C ALA A 211 3.12 -16.86 2.05
N LEU A 212 3.58 -15.80 2.74
CA LEU A 212 4.46 -14.79 2.18
C LEU A 212 5.82 -15.34 1.75
N ARG A 213 6.39 -16.27 2.52
CA ARG A 213 7.68 -16.89 2.15
C ARG A 213 7.54 -17.75 0.90
N ILE A 214 6.45 -18.52 0.80
CA ILE A 214 6.19 -19.38 -0.36
C ILE A 214 5.87 -18.52 -1.59
N SER A 215 4.95 -17.56 -1.46
CA SER A 215 4.51 -16.72 -2.59
C SER A 215 5.63 -15.83 -3.10
N ALA A 216 6.42 -15.21 -2.23
CA ALA A 216 7.56 -14.40 -2.66
C ALA A 216 8.62 -15.24 -3.40
N ARG A 217 8.88 -16.47 -2.95
CA ARG A 217 9.80 -17.39 -3.65
C ARG A 217 9.27 -17.76 -5.03
N LEU A 218 8.00 -18.13 -5.14
CA LEU A 218 7.35 -18.43 -6.42
C LEU A 218 7.37 -17.22 -7.35
N ALA A 219 7.08 -16.02 -6.83
CA ALA A 219 7.08 -14.79 -7.62
C ALA A 219 8.46 -14.50 -8.23
N VAL A 220 9.55 -14.63 -7.46
CA VAL A 220 10.92 -14.45 -7.97
C VAL A 220 11.27 -15.51 -9.02
N MET A 221 10.85 -16.77 -8.81
CA MET A 221 11.10 -17.85 -9.78
C MET A 221 10.37 -17.62 -11.11
N VAL A 222 9.12 -17.14 -11.08
CA VAL A 222 8.29 -16.95 -12.29
C VAL A 222 8.64 -15.66 -13.01
N ALA A 223 8.97 -14.59 -12.29
CA ALA A 223 9.20 -13.27 -12.87
C ALA A 223 10.55 -13.13 -13.59
N ALA A 224 11.40 -14.17 -13.59
CA ALA A 224 12.73 -14.18 -14.21
C ALA A 224 13.54 -12.91 -13.91
N THR A 225 13.42 -12.40 -12.68
CA THR A 225 14.09 -11.18 -12.25
C THR A 225 15.59 -11.43 -12.10
N ASP A 226 16.43 -10.42 -12.36
CA ASP A 226 17.88 -10.43 -12.06
C ASP A 226 18.20 -10.55 -10.55
N ILE A 227 17.19 -10.81 -9.73
CA ILE A 227 17.33 -11.13 -8.32
C ILE A 227 17.75 -12.59 -8.20
N ASP A 228 18.87 -12.83 -7.54
CA ASP A 228 19.33 -14.18 -7.26
C ASP A 228 18.27 -14.99 -6.50
N THR A 229 17.77 -16.06 -7.13
CA THR A 229 16.83 -17.01 -6.53
C THR A 229 17.38 -17.70 -5.28
N SER A 230 18.70 -17.63 -5.06
CA SER A 230 19.36 -18.09 -3.85
C SER A 230 19.03 -17.23 -2.64
N LEU A 231 18.52 -15.99 -2.80
CA LEU A 231 18.16 -15.08 -1.70
C LEU A 231 17.10 -15.72 -0.81
N PRO A 232 17.51 -16.34 0.31
CA PRO A 232 16.56 -16.94 1.20
C PRO A 232 15.91 -15.74 1.89
N ARG A 233 14.59 -15.59 1.74
CA ARG A 233 13.74 -14.72 2.55
C ARG A 233 13.37 -13.33 1.98
N VAL A 234 13.23 -13.16 0.66
CA VAL A 234 12.54 -11.97 0.09
C VAL A 234 11.18 -11.73 0.76
N GLY A 235 10.42 -12.79 1.05
CA GLY A 235 9.16 -12.69 1.79
C GLY A 235 9.26 -12.08 3.20
N ASN A 236 10.41 -12.16 3.87
CA ASN A 236 10.61 -11.48 5.15
C ASN A 236 10.75 -9.95 5.01
N GLY A 237 11.03 -9.44 3.80
CA GLY A 237 11.01 -8.01 3.48
C GLY A 237 9.59 -7.46 3.28
N LEU A 238 8.60 -8.34 3.09
CA LEU A 238 7.19 -7.98 2.88
C LEU A 238 6.32 -8.20 4.13
N LEU A 239 6.93 -8.45 5.29
CA LEU A 239 6.19 -8.78 6.51
C LEU A 239 5.38 -7.61 7.05
N ALA A 240 5.86 -6.37 6.94
CA ALA A 240 5.18 -5.19 7.47
C ALA A 240 3.75 -5.10 6.92
N GLN A 241 2.71 -4.89 7.76
CA GLN A 241 1.30 -4.80 7.31
C GLN A 241 0.79 -3.36 7.27
N GLY A 242 1.27 -2.53 8.19
CA GLY A 242 0.96 -1.11 8.25
C GLY A 242 -0.47 -0.79 8.68
N PRO A 243 -0.78 0.51 8.79
CA PRO A 243 -2.06 1.01 9.28
C PRO A 243 -3.23 0.74 8.33
N LEU A 244 -2.98 0.44 7.05
CA LEU A 244 -4.04 0.12 6.09
C LEU A 244 -4.79 -1.18 6.47
N VAL A 245 -4.11 -2.15 7.08
CA VAL A 245 -4.75 -3.37 7.61
C VAL A 245 -5.68 -3.02 8.76
N ALA A 246 -5.29 -2.10 9.64
CA ALA A 246 -6.17 -1.60 10.70
C ALA A 246 -7.39 -0.87 10.12
N ALA A 247 -7.22 -0.12 9.04
CA ALA A 247 -8.34 0.55 8.36
C ALA A 247 -9.36 -0.47 7.83
N VAL A 248 -8.89 -1.53 7.15
CA VAL A 248 -9.77 -2.62 6.65
C VAL A 248 -10.48 -3.33 7.81
N ALA A 249 -9.76 -3.55 8.92
CA ALA A 249 -10.31 -4.19 10.10
C ALA A 249 -11.44 -3.37 10.73
N VAL A 250 -11.24 -2.06 10.87
CA VAL A 250 -12.26 -1.12 11.39
C VAL A 250 -13.43 -0.98 10.42
N ASP A 251 -13.16 -0.93 9.11
CA ASP A 251 -14.20 -0.84 8.07
C ASP A 251 -15.11 -2.08 8.11
N TYR A 252 -14.52 -3.28 8.18
CA TYR A 252 -15.29 -4.51 8.35
C TYR A 252 -16.07 -4.52 9.68
N TRP A 253 -15.43 -4.15 10.80
CA TRP A 253 -16.09 -4.10 12.11
C TRP A 253 -17.29 -3.15 12.12
N ALA A 254 -17.24 -2.03 11.41
CA ALA A 254 -18.31 -1.06 11.33
C ALA A 254 -19.54 -1.53 10.53
N VAL A 255 -19.36 -2.50 9.61
CA VAL A 255 -20.42 -3.02 8.72
C VAL A 255 -20.84 -4.45 9.10
N ALA A 256 -20.11 -5.11 10.01
CA ALA A 256 -20.41 -6.48 10.42
C ALA A 256 -21.72 -6.54 11.23
N ASP A 257 -22.70 -7.29 10.71
CA ASP A 257 -23.97 -7.55 11.40
C ASP A 257 -23.82 -8.50 12.62
N ALA A 258 -22.65 -9.14 12.76
CA ALA A 258 -22.30 -10.03 13.87
C ALA A 258 -21.15 -9.43 14.71
N PRO A 259 -21.43 -8.79 15.86
CA PRO A 259 -20.44 -8.09 16.67
C PRO A 259 -19.24 -8.95 17.08
N ASP A 260 -19.48 -10.22 17.44
CA ASP A 260 -18.43 -11.14 17.88
C ASP A 260 -17.46 -11.49 16.74
N LEU A 261 -17.97 -11.68 15.52
CA LEU A 261 -17.13 -11.88 14.33
C LEU A 261 -16.38 -10.62 13.94
N GLY A 262 -17.05 -9.46 14.01
CA GLY A 262 -16.41 -8.16 13.82
C GLY A 262 -15.22 -7.99 14.77
N GLY A 263 -15.43 -8.25 16.06
CA GLY A 263 -14.39 -8.17 17.10
C GLY A 263 -13.25 -9.17 16.88
N LEU A 264 -13.55 -10.38 16.41
CA LEU A 264 -12.55 -11.39 16.08
C LEU A 264 -11.67 -10.99 14.89
N VAL A 265 -12.28 -10.50 13.80
CA VAL A 265 -11.54 -10.03 12.62
C VAL A 265 -10.71 -8.80 12.99
N LEU A 266 -11.29 -7.86 13.73
CA LEU A 266 -10.59 -6.68 14.24
C LEU A 266 -9.36 -7.09 15.06
N THR A 267 -9.54 -7.95 16.07
CA THR A 267 -8.45 -8.45 16.92
C THR A 267 -7.37 -9.15 16.11
N THR A 268 -7.78 -10.04 15.19
CA THR A 268 -6.85 -10.82 14.37
C THR A 268 -5.98 -9.91 13.51
N LEU A 269 -6.59 -8.94 12.82
CA LEU A 269 -5.88 -8.04 11.91
C LEU A 269 -5.02 -7.03 12.67
N LEU A 270 -5.50 -6.47 13.79
CA LEU A 270 -4.72 -5.55 14.62
C LEU A 270 -3.51 -6.23 15.26
N LEU A 271 -3.72 -7.39 15.90
CA LEU A 271 -2.63 -8.15 16.52
C LEU A 271 -1.59 -8.56 15.47
N SER A 272 -2.06 -9.05 14.33
CA SER A 272 -1.19 -9.40 13.21
C SER A 272 -0.40 -8.18 12.73
N ALA A 273 -1.03 -7.02 12.59
CA ALA A 273 -0.36 -5.81 12.13
C ALA A 273 0.77 -5.40 13.08
N VAL A 274 0.52 -5.39 14.39
CA VAL A 274 1.52 -5.07 15.42
C VAL A 274 2.67 -6.06 15.40
N VAL A 275 2.37 -7.37 15.50
CA VAL A 275 3.39 -8.42 15.55
C VAL A 275 4.26 -8.43 14.29
N ASN A 276 3.63 -8.27 13.12
CA ASN A 276 4.36 -8.29 11.86
C ASN A 276 5.18 -7.01 11.62
N GLU A 277 4.73 -5.84 12.09
CA GLU A 277 5.55 -4.62 12.05
C GLU A 277 6.82 -4.75 12.91
N MET A 278 6.68 -5.26 14.13
CA MET A 278 7.83 -5.52 15.01
C MET A 278 8.81 -6.50 14.36
N TRP A 279 8.29 -7.57 13.74
CA TRP A 279 9.13 -8.56 13.07
C TRP A 279 9.80 -7.99 11.82
N ALA A 280 9.05 -7.22 11.01
CA ALA A 280 9.56 -6.60 9.79
C ALA A 280 10.70 -5.61 10.07
N ALA A 281 10.56 -4.78 11.11
CA ALA A 281 11.62 -3.87 11.55
C ALA A 281 12.93 -4.64 11.86
N ALA A 282 12.82 -5.84 12.45
CA ALA A 282 13.97 -6.69 12.77
C ALA A 282 14.52 -7.51 11.57
N THR A 283 13.75 -7.72 10.51
CA THR A 283 14.17 -8.58 9.37
C THR A 283 14.53 -7.81 8.12
N LEU A 284 13.92 -6.66 7.85
CA LEU A 284 14.09 -5.93 6.59
C LEU A 284 15.56 -5.54 6.35
N GLY A 285 16.25 -5.01 7.37
CA GLY A 285 17.67 -4.69 7.27
C GLY A 285 18.56 -5.92 6.98
N ARG A 286 18.18 -7.11 7.49
CA ARG A 286 18.90 -8.36 7.18
C ARG A 286 18.67 -8.78 5.74
N VAL A 287 17.44 -8.66 5.23
CA VAL A 287 17.11 -8.97 3.84
C VAL A 287 17.89 -8.08 2.88
N ILE A 288 17.91 -6.76 3.14
CA ILE A 288 18.65 -5.78 2.33
C ILE A 288 20.17 -6.06 2.34
N ARG A 289 20.76 -6.34 3.52
CA ARG A 289 22.19 -6.66 3.61
C ARG A 289 22.55 -7.96 2.90
N ASN A 290 21.71 -8.98 3.02
CA ASN A 290 21.92 -10.25 2.32
C ASN A 290 21.83 -10.10 0.80
N ALA A 291 21.07 -9.12 0.31
CA ALA A 291 21.04 -8.75 -1.10
C ALA A 291 22.23 -7.88 -1.55
N GLY A 292 23.11 -7.45 -0.62
CA GLY A 292 24.24 -6.60 -0.92
C GLY A 292 23.86 -5.16 -1.31
N GLU A 293 22.66 -4.72 -0.94
CA GLU A 293 22.13 -3.40 -1.33
C GLU A 293 22.34 -2.32 -0.26
N GLY A 294 22.68 -2.70 0.97
CA GLY A 294 22.90 -1.75 2.07
C GLY A 294 24.22 -0.99 1.93
N GLY A 295 24.19 0.33 2.18
CA GLY A 295 25.41 1.14 2.32
C GLY A 295 26.14 1.51 1.04
N ARG A 296 25.49 1.49 -0.13
CA ARG A 296 26.07 2.06 -1.36
C ARG A 296 25.96 3.59 -1.31
N VAL A 297 27.10 4.26 -1.09
CA VAL A 297 27.24 5.68 -1.48
C VAL A 297 27.00 5.74 -2.99
N PRO A 298 26.13 6.62 -3.52
CA PRO A 298 25.94 6.76 -4.96
C PRO A 298 27.31 6.97 -5.61
N ALA A 299 27.65 6.15 -6.61
CA ALA A 299 28.85 6.40 -7.40
C ALA A 299 28.74 7.84 -7.93
N PRO A 300 29.77 8.69 -7.73
CA PRO A 300 29.74 10.04 -8.27
C PRO A 300 29.42 9.93 -9.76
N ALA A 301 28.43 10.70 -10.21
CA ALA A 301 28.13 10.80 -11.63
C ALA A 301 29.47 11.06 -12.36
N PRO A 302 29.76 10.36 -13.48
CA PRO A 302 30.97 10.62 -14.22
C PRO A 302 31.03 12.13 -14.47
N SER A 303 32.05 12.77 -13.90
CA SER A 303 32.29 14.19 -14.13
C SER A 303 32.23 14.41 -15.63
N PRO A 304 31.47 15.41 -16.13
CA PRO A 304 31.57 15.77 -17.53
C PRO A 304 33.06 15.92 -17.83
N ALA A 305 33.55 15.12 -18.78
CA ALA A 305 34.95 15.12 -19.16
C ALA A 305 35.36 16.57 -19.36
N ALA A 306 36.40 16.99 -18.64
CA ALA A 306 37.00 18.29 -18.87
C ALA A 306 37.27 18.43 -20.38
N PRO A 307 36.92 19.57 -21.01
CA PRO A 307 37.21 19.77 -22.42
C PRO A 307 38.68 19.45 -22.65
N ALA A 308 38.97 18.56 -23.61
CA ALA A 308 40.33 18.25 -24.00
C ALA A 308 41.04 19.58 -24.28
N ALA A 309 42.12 19.85 -23.55
CA ALA A 309 42.96 21.01 -23.80
C ALA A 309 43.37 20.96 -25.28
N ALA A 310 42.80 21.87 -26.08
CA ALA A 310 43.28 22.13 -27.42
C ALA A 310 44.73 22.58 -27.28
N GLY A 311 45.64 21.85 -27.91
CA GLY A 311 47.05 22.21 -27.95
C GLY A 311 47.23 23.60 -28.56
N ASP A 312 47.92 24.46 -27.82
CA ASP A 312 48.51 25.69 -28.32
C ASP A 312 49.65 25.33 -29.29
N ASP A 313 49.32 25.08 -30.54
CA ASP A 313 50.26 25.11 -31.67
C ASP A 313 49.92 26.31 -32.56
N ALA A 314 50.32 27.51 -32.14
CA ALA A 314 50.48 28.67 -33.02
C ALA A 314 51.31 29.79 -32.36
N ALA A 315 52.61 29.57 -32.21
CA ALA A 315 53.54 30.69 -32.00
C ALA A 315 53.78 31.41 -33.35
N PRO A 316 53.54 32.73 -33.46
CA PRO A 316 53.87 33.48 -34.67
C PRO A 316 55.38 33.74 -34.77
N SER A 317 55.95 33.42 -35.93
CA SER A 317 57.35 33.64 -36.30
C SER A 317 57.78 35.11 -36.17
N PRO A 318 59.04 35.39 -35.78
CA PRO A 318 59.54 36.77 -35.67
C PRO A 318 59.73 37.42 -37.06
N PRO A 319 59.45 38.72 -37.23
CA PRO A 319 59.68 39.43 -38.47
C PRO A 319 61.17 39.61 -38.75
N GLY A 320 61.54 39.39 -40.02
CA GLY A 320 62.90 39.38 -40.52
C GLY A 320 63.63 40.72 -40.38
N GLN A 321 64.92 40.62 -40.09
CA GLN A 321 65.88 41.72 -40.21
C GLN A 321 66.25 41.91 -41.68
N THR A 322 65.94 43.08 -42.24
CA THR A 322 66.58 43.60 -43.45
C THR A 322 67.81 44.42 -43.05
N PRO A 323 68.91 44.35 -43.82
CA PRO A 323 70.17 45.00 -43.48
C PRO A 323 70.17 46.46 -43.98
N GLU A 324 70.58 47.39 -43.14
CA GLU A 324 70.88 48.77 -43.56
C GLU A 324 72.35 49.10 -43.30
N VAL A 325 72.93 49.68 -44.34
CA VAL A 325 74.34 49.84 -44.65
C VAL A 325 74.88 51.13 -44.05
N ALA A 326 76.14 51.11 -43.65
CA ALA A 326 76.90 52.29 -43.24
C ALA A 326 77.18 53.22 -44.44
N ALA A 327 76.78 54.49 -44.32
CA ALA A 327 77.52 55.72 -44.70
C ALA A 327 76.60 56.94 -44.56
#